data_AF-F0J7F3-F1
#
_entry.id   AF-F0J7F3-F1
#
_cell.length_a   1.000
_cell.length_b   1.000
_cell.length_c   1.000
_cell.angle_alpha   90.00
_cell.angle_beta   90.00
_cell.angle_gamma   90.00
#
_symmetry.space_group_name_H-M   'P 1'
#
loop_
_entity.id
_entity.type
_entity.pdbx_description
1 polymer ?
#
loop_
_entity_poly.entity_id
_entity_poly.type
_entity_poly.pdbx_seq_one_letter_code
_entity_poly.pdbx_strand_id
1 'polypeptide(L)'
;MTEDRLPLAELLAKAGDGDFLRSVAEAVVQLLMETDVDGLIGASRYERSGERATYRNGYRERALDTRLGSLQLRIPKLRQGSYFPPFLEARRTWRRRWPRSSRKPGLAASRPGG
;
A
#
# COMPACT_ATOMS: atom_id res chain seq x y z
N MET A 1 5.82 42.66 -2.47
CA MET A 1 5.93 41.35 -3.15
C MET A 1 5.07 40.33 -2.40
N THR A 2 3.75 40.47 -2.48
CA THR A 2 2.78 39.49 -1.94
C THR A 2 1.53 39.58 -2.82
N GLU A 3 1.69 39.24 -4.09
CA GLU A 3 0.59 39.20 -5.07
C GLU A 3 0.26 37.76 -5.50
N ASP A 4 0.72 36.75 -4.76
CA ASP A 4 0.33 35.34 -4.96
C ASP A 4 -0.80 34.91 -4.01
N ARG A 5 -1.75 35.81 -3.75
CA ARG A 5 -2.96 35.55 -2.96
C ARG A 5 -4.24 35.72 -3.77
N LEU A 6 -4.18 35.52 -5.09
CA LEU A 6 -5.38 35.05 -5.79
C LEU A 6 -5.72 33.70 -5.14
N PRO A 7 -6.76 33.69 -4.31
CA PRO A 7 -6.86 32.76 -3.21
C PRO A 7 -7.05 31.39 -3.83
N LEU A 8 -6.43 30.37 -3.26
CA LEU A 8 -6.73 28.98 -3.58
C LEU A 8 -8.25 28.74 -3.78
N ALA A 9 -9.09 29.48 -3.07
CA ALA A 9 -10.54 29.54 -3.23
C ALA A 9 -11.06 29.90 -4.64
N GLU A 10 -10.46 30.85 -5.36
CA GLU A 10 -10.88 31.21 -6.73
C GLU A 10 -10.45 30.18 -7.77
N LEU A 11 -9.27 29.56 -7.57
CA LEU A 11 -8.81 28.44 -8.41
C LEU A 11 -9.66 27.18 -8.19
N LEU A 12 -10.04 26.92 -6.94
CA LEU A 12 -10.99 25.86 -6.57
C LEU A 12 -12.35 26.08 -7.24
N ALA A 13 -12.91 27.29 -7.12
CA ALA A 13 -14.19 27.65 -7.71
C ALA A 13 -14.23 27.53 -9.25
N LYS A 14 -13.10 27.77 -9.94
CA LYS A 14 -12.99 27.60 -11.41
C LYS A 14 -12.82 26.15 -11.86
N ALA A 15 -12.33 25.26 -11.00
CA ALA A 15 -11.92 23.91 -11.37
C ALA A 15 -13.04 22.85 -11.26
N GLY A 16 -14.23 23.21 -10.76
CA GLY A 16 -15.25 22.22 -10.45
C GLY A 16 -14.83 21.43 -9.21
N ASP A 17 -15.17 21.97 -8.04
CA ASP A 17 -14.56 21.68 -6.73
C ASP A 17 -14.34 20.20 -6.39
N GLY A 18 -15.23 19.30 -6.79
CA GLY A 18 -15.17 17.88 -6.45
C GLY A 18 -14.00 17.13 -7.08
N ASP A 19 -13.75 17.35 -8.37
CA ASP A 19 -12.74 16.58 -9.12
C ASP A 19 -11.32 17.09 -8.85
N PHE A 20 -11.16 18.41 -8.69
CA PHE A 20 -9.86 18.98 -8.33
C PHE A 20 -9.40 18.53 -6.96
N LEU A 21 -10.24 18.65 -5.92
CA LEU A 21 -9.89 18.21 -4.57
C LEU A 21 -9.59 16.72 -4.52
N ARG A 22 -10.34 15.90 -5.28
CA ARG A 22 -10.05 14.47 -5.44
C ARG A 22 -8.65 14.24 -6.01
N SER A 23 -8.29 14.92 -7.09
CA SER A 23 -6.96 14.78 -7.73
C SER A 23 -5.81 15.22 -6.81
N VAL A 24 -5.99 16.32 -6.07
CA VAL A 24 -4.99 16.80 -5.11
C VAL A 24 -4.82 15.79 -3.97
N ALA A 25 -5.92 15.28 -3.43
CA ALA A 25 -5.87 14.26 -2.39
C ALA A 25 -5.15 12.99 -2.88
N GLU A 26 -5.44 12.53 -4.10
CA GLU A 26 -4.76 11.39 -4.72
C GLU A 26 -3.25 11.63 -4.83
N ALA A 27 -2.83 12.80 -5.31
CA ALA A 27 -1.43 13.17 -5.46
C ALA A 27 -0.70 13.24 -4.11
N VAL A 28 -1.33 13.84 -3.09
CA VAL A 28 -0.74 13.96 -1.74
C VAL A 28 -0.58 12.58 -1.11
N VAL A 29 -1.59 11.71 -1.21
CA VAL A 29 -1.51 10.34 -0.67
C VAL A 29 -0.45 9.53 -1.43
N GLN A 30 -0.33 9.72 -2.74
CA GLN A 30 0.73 9.08 -3.52
C GLN A 30 2.12 9.52 -3.05
N LEU A 31 2.33 10.83 -2.86
CA LEU A 31 3.61 11.37 -2.38
C LEU A 31 3.98 10.84 -0.98
N LEU A 32 3.00 10.74 -0.09
CA LEU A 32 3.21 10.19 1.25
C LEU A 32 3.70 8.73 1.17
N MET A 33 3.07 7.91 0.32
CA MET A 33 3.49 6.52 0.11
C MET A 33 4.90 6.41 -0.47
N GLU A 34 5.27 7.29 -1.41
CA GLU A 34 6.63 7.32 -1.96
C GLU A 34 7.67 7.67 -0.89
N THR A 35 7.34 8.60 0.00
CA THR A 35 8.22 9.04 1.09
C THR A 35 8.41 7.95 2.14
N ASP A 36 7.33 7.28 2.54
CA ASP A 36 7.37 6.12 3.43
C ASP A 36 8.29 5.03 2.86
N VAL A 37 8.17 4.76 1.56
CA VAL A 37 8.97 3.73 0.89
C VAL A 37 10.44 4.12 0.81
N ASP A 38 10.76 5.40 0.59
CA ASP A 38 12.15 5.87 0.66
C ASP A 38 12.74 5.63 2.05
N GLY A 39 11.98 5.94 3.12
CA GLY A 39 12.38 5.66 4.50
C GLY A 39 12.57 4.17 4.79
N LEU A 40 11.69 3.31 4.26
CA LEU A 40 11.80 1.85 4.39
C LEU A 40 12.98 1.26 3.62
N ILE A 41 13.31 1.84 2.46
CA ILE A 41 14.44 1.41 1.64
C ILE A 41 15.77 1.92 2.24
N GLY A 42 15.74 3.03 2.99
CA GLY A 42 16.93 3.73 3.48
C GLY A 42 17.66 4.52 2.39
N ALA A 43 17.00 4.78 1.26
CA ALA A 43 17.58 5.50 0.14
C ALA A 43 16.47 6.07 -0.75
N SER A 44 16.60 7.32 -1.16
CA SER A 44 15.70 7.91 -2.13
C SER A 44 15.94 7.40 -3.55
N ARG A 45 15.03 7.76 -4.46
CA ARG A 45 15.10 7.40 -5.87
C ARG A 45 16.40 7.94 -6.48
N TYR A 46 17.21 7.04 -7.04
CA TYR A 46 18.53 7.31 -7.63
C TYR A 46 19.64 7.70 -6.65
N GLU A 47 19.37 7.69 -5.35
CA GLU A 47 20.40 7.89 -4.34
C GLU A 47 21.33 6.67 -4.27
N ARG A 48 22.64 6.90 -4.14
CA ARG A 48 23.62 5.85 -3.90
C ARG A 48 23.90 5.78 -2.41
N SER A 49 23.15 4.93 -1.71
CA SER A 49 23.37 4.63 -0.30
C SER A 49 23.84 3.18 -0.15
N GLY A 50 24.84 2.97 0.70
CA GLY A 50 25.29 1.63 1.10
C GLY A 50 24.29 0.89 1.99
N GLU A 51 23.32 1.60 2.55
CA GLU A 51 22.26 1.06 3.42
C GLU A 51 20.99 0.67 2.65
N ARG A 52 20.98 0.78 1.31
CA ARG A 52 19.81 0.43 0.49
C ARG A 52 19.42 -1.04 0.72
N ALA A 53 18.29 -1.24 1.37
CA ALA A 53 17.80 -2.57 1.71
C ALA A 53 17.10 -3.29 0.55
N THR A 54 16.39 -2.57 -0.32
CA THR A 54 15.60 -3.16 -1.40
C THR A 54 15.39 -2.17 -2.56
N TYR A 55 14.75 -2.63 -3.64
CA TYR A 55 14.41 -1.80 -4.80
C TYR A 55 12.91 -1.84 -5.07
N ARG A 56 12.39 -0.81 -5.73
CA ARG A 56 10.99 -0.73 -6.15
C ARG A 56 10.76 -1.54 -7.44
N ASN A 57 9.60 -2.16 -7.59
CA ASN A 57 9.23 -3.00 -8.74
C ASN A 57 7.80 -2.70 -9.22
N GLY A 58 7.58 -1.47 -9.67
CA GLY A 58 6.29 -1.02 -10.16
C GLY A 58 5.24 -0.81 -9.05
N TYR A 59 3.97 -0.88 -9.43
CA TYR A 59 2.85 -0.49 -8.57
C TYR A 59 1.73 -1.55 -8.58
N ARG A 60 0.87 -1.52 -7.56
CA ARG A 60 -0.47 -2.15 -7.58
C ARG A 60 -1.51 -1.06 -7.42
N GLU A 61 -2.57 -1.15 -8.21
CA GLU A 61 -3.70 -0.24 -8.11
C GLU A 61 -4.64 -0.69 -6.99
N ARG A 62 -5.13 0.27 -6.21
CA ARG A 62 -6.15 0.04 -5.19
C ARG A 62 -6.98 1.30 -5.00
N ALA A 63 -8.30 1.14 -5.10
CA ALA A 63 -9.24 2.19 -4.76
C ALA A 63 -9.28 2.43 -3.24
N LEU A 64 -9.32 3.70 -2.85
CA LEU A 64 -9.60 4.16 -1.49
C LEU A 64 -10.84 5.05 -1.51
N ASP A 65 -11.91 4.61 -0.86
CA ASP A 65 -13.14 5.38 -0.80
C ASP A 65 -13.02 6.48 0.26
N THR A 66 -13.18 7.72 -0.19
CA THR A 66 -13.14 8.91 0.66
C THR A 66 -14.41 9.74 0.47
N ARG A 67 -14.58 10.78 1.29
CA ARG A 67 -15.70 11.72 1.15
C ARG A 67 -15.66 12.51 -0.17
N LEU A 68 -14.49 12.58 -0.81
CA LEU A 68 -14.28 13.24 -2.11
C LEU A 68 -14.50 12.26 -3.28
N GLY A 69 -14.93 11.03 -3.01
CA GLY A 69 -15.06 9.95 -3.97
C GLY A 69 -13.96 8.90 -3.83
N SER A 70 -13.92 7.98 -4.79
CA SER A 70 -12.94 6.89 -4.82
C SER A 70 -11.62 7.37 -5.43
N LEU A 71 -10.54 7.31 -4.65
CA LEU A 71 -9.18 7.67 -5.07
C LEU A 71 -8.48 6.46 -5.67
N GLN A 72 -7.90 6.59 -6.85
CA GLN A 72 -7.20 5.48 -7.52
C GLN A 72 -5.72 5.46 -7.11
N LEU A 73 -5.40 4.78 -6.01
CA LEU A 73 -4.04 4.80 -5.47
C LEU A 73 -3.13 3.78 -6.15
N ARG A 74 -1.87 4.17 -6.37
CA ARG A 74 -0.83 3.30 -6.95
C ARG A 74 0.17 2.92 -5.86
N ILE A 75 -0.14 1.86 -5.11
CA ILE A 75 0.70 1.43 -3.99
C ILE A 75 2.03 0.87 -4.54
N PRO A 76 3.20 1.39 -4.11
CA PRO A 76 4.50 0.90 -4.57
C PRO A 76 4.72 -0.57 -4.19
N LYS A 77 5.34 -1.32 -5.10
CA LYS A 77 5.80 -2.70 -4.85
C LYS A 77 7.29 -2.70 -4.56
N LEU A 78 7.70 -3.48 -3.57
CA LEU A 78 9.12 -3.72 -3.26
C LEU A 78 9.56 -5.05 -3.89
N ARG A 79 10.83 -5.16 -4.29
CA ARG A 79 11.43 -6.40 -4.78
C ARG A 79 11.54 -7.46 -3.69
N GLN A 80 11.90 -7.01 -2.49
CA GLN A 80 11.94 -7.80 -1.27
C GLN A 80 11.17 -7.08 -0.17
N GLY A 81 10.36 -7.83 0.58
CA GLY A 81 9.41 -7.29 1.56
C GLY A 81 8.05 -6.92 0.97
N SER A 82 7.15 -6.43 1.82
CA SER A 82 5.82 -5.95 1.43
C SER A 82 5.57 -4.59 2.06
N TYR A 83 5.33 -3.57 1.22
CA TYR A 83 4.86 -2.27 1.69
C TYR A 83 3.34 -2.25 1.78
N PHE A 84 2.85 -1.87 2.94
CA PHE A 84 1.43 -1.74 3.19
C PHE A 84 1.15 -0.40 3.88
N PRO A 85 0.47 0.54 3.22
CA PRO A 85 0.20 1.84 3.80
C PRO A 85 -0.67 1.69 5.06
N PRO A 86 -0.34 2.34 6.18
CA PRO A 86 -1.05 2.15 7.45
C PRO A 86 -2.51 2.64 7.40
N PHE A 87 -2.82 3.56 6.49
CA PHE A 87 -4.17 4.12 6.31
C PHE A 87 -5.10 3.25 5.45
N LEU A 88 -4.56 2.24 4.75
CA LEU A 88 -5.40 1.25 4.07
C LEU A 88 -5.65 0.12 5.04
N GLU A 89 -6.90 -0.31 5.26
CA GLU A 89 -7.10 -1.51 6.06
C GLU A 89 -6.49 -2.73 5.35
N ALA A 90 -5.70 -3.51 6.11
CA ALA A 90 -5.19 -4.79 5.66
C ALA A 90 -6.38 -5.64 5.22
N ARG A 91 -6.36 -6.10 3.97
CA ARG A 91 -7.39 -7.00 3.45
C ARG A 91 -7.49 -8.13 4.46
N ARG A 92 -8.63 -8.26 5.15
CA ARG A 92 -8.88 -9.29 6.18
C ARG A 92 -8.67 -10.63 5.48
N THR A 93 -7.46 -11.18 5.59
CA THR A 93 -7.14 -12.40 4.86
C THR A 93 -7.89 -13.51 5.58
N TRP A 94 -8.85 -14.11 4.89
CA TRP A 94 -9.59 -15.31 5.29
C TRP A 94 -8.67 -16.53 5.59
N ARG A 95 -7.34 -16.40 5.48
CA ARG A 95 -6.36 -17.42 5.92
C ARG A 95 -6.26 -17.47 7.45
N ARG A 96 -7.33 -17.93 8.10
CA ARG A 96 -7.16 -18.95 9.14
C ARG A 96 -6.52 -20.14 8.43
N ARG A 97 -5.20 -20.25 8.55
CA ARG A 97 -4.46 -21.48 8.25
C ARG A 97 -5.12 -22.57 9.09
N TRP A 98 -5.95 -23.41 8.48
CA TRP A 98 -6.44 -24.63 9.12
C TRP A 98 -5.22 -25.37 9.65
N PRO A 99 -5.11 -25.65 10.97
CA PRO A 99 -3.97 -26.37 11.48
C PRO A 99 -3.91 -27.73 10.78
N ARG A 100 -2.77 -28.03 10.13
CA ARG A 100 -2.45 -29.30 9.45
C ARG A 100 -2.30 -30.47 10.43
N SER A 101 -2.97 -30.42 11.58
CA SER A 101 -2.95 -31.45 12.62
C SER A 101 -4.31 -32.15 12.72
N SER A 102 -4.74 -32.74 11.61
CA SER A 102 -5.74 -33.82 11.61
C SER A 102 -5.22 -35.03 10.84
N ARG A 103 -3.92 -35.35 11.01
CA ARG A 103 -3.44 -36.72 10.85
C ARG A 103 -3.30 -37.32 12.24
N LYS A 104 -4.30 -38.09 12.66
CA LYS A 104 -4.17 -38.96 13.83
C LYS A 104 -3.01 -39.95 13.58
N PRO A 105 -2.04 -40.09 14.48
CA PRO A 105 -1.12 -41.21 14.46
C PRO A 105 -1.78 -42.40 15.15
N GLY A 106 -1.62 -43.60 14.60
CA GLY A 106 -1.83 -44.83 15.34
C GLY A 106 -3.05 -45.65 14.89
N LEU A 107 -2.77 -46.66 14.07
CA LEU A 107 -3.24 -48.03 14.27
C LEU A 107 -2.27 -48.93 13.50
N ALA A 108 -1.17 -49.29 14.18
CA ALA A 108 -0.38 -50.44 13.81
C ALA A 108 -1.26 -51.67 14.04
N ALA A 109 -1.88 -52.18 12.98
CA ALA A 109 -2.52 -53.49 13.02
C ALA A 109 -1.41 -54.54 12.85
N SER A 110 -1.15 -55.23 13.96
CA SER A 110 -0.38 -56.44 14.12
C SER A 110 -0.71 -57.51 13.06
N ARG A 111 0.35 -58.13 12.52
CA ARG A 111 0.30 -59.45 11.88
C ARG A 111 -0.20 -60.51 12.88
N PRO A 112 -0.96 -61.52 12.40
CA PRO A 112 -0.47 -62.90 12.44
C PRO A 112 -0.68 -63.56 11.05
N GLY A 113 0.14 -64.48 10.55
CA GLY A 113 0.71 -65.65 11.20
C GLY A 113 -0.26 -66.83 10.99
N GLY A 114 -0.08 -67.57 9.89
CA GLY A 114 -0.90 -68.72 9.47
C GLY A 114 -0.86 -68.93 7.98
#